data_AF-A0A954NQ82-F1
#
_entry.id   AF-A0A954NQ82-F1
#
_cell.length_a   1.000
_cell.length_b   1.000
_cell.length_c   1.000
_cell.angle_alpha   90.00
_cell.angle_beta   90.00
_cell.angle_gamma   90.00
#
_symmetry.space_group_name_H-M   'P 1'
#
loop_
_entity.id
_entity.type
_entity.pdbx_description
1 polymer ?
#
loop_
_entity_poly.entity_id
_entity_poly.type
_entity_poly.pdbx_seq_one_letter_code
_entity_poly.pdbx_strand_id
1 'polypeptide(L)'
;MANLYRRGGRGRWYDQYFDHTGRRKTISARTSERATAQRIADRLEAEAALRRERVIDPREEAIAAQLAKPISDHLFDYRAKMKTAGRGSQHVDETLTILQNLTIACEFARV
;
A
#
# COMPACT_ATOMS: atom_id res chain seq x y z
N MET A 1 -5.64 20.61 8.67
CA MET A 1 -4.47 21.49 8.73
C MET A 1 -3.30 20.68 9.23
N ALA A 2 -2.32 20.48 8.34
CA ALA A 2 -1.14 19.70 8.60
C ALA A 2 -0.20 20.52 9.51
N ASN A 3 0.35 19.86 10.52
CA ASN A 3 1.31 20.47 11.41
C ASN A 3 2.73 20.18 10.91
N LEU A 4 3.42 21.23 10.47
CA LEU A 4 4.78 21.19 9.96
C LEU A 4 5.75 21.57 11.09
N TYR A 5 6.65 20.65 11.46
CA TYR A 5 7.59 20.87 12.57
C TYR A 5 8.96 20.23 12.31
N ARG A 6 9.94 20.57 13.15
CA ARG A 6 11.30 20.00 13.14
C ARG A 6 11.64 19.41 14.49
N ARG A 7 12.34 18.28 14.50
CA ARG A 7 12.88 17.69 15.72
C ARG A 7 14.26 18.28 15.99
N GLY A 8 14.43 18.95 17.14
CA GLY A 8 15.72 19.52 17.56
C GLY A 8 16.18 20.79 16.81
N GLY A 9 15.28 21.50 16.12
CA GLY A 9 15.58 22.81 15.50
C GLY A 9 16.56 22.80 14.32
N ARG A 10 17.19 21.67 14.00
CA ARG A 10 18.06 21.44 12.83
C ARG A 10 17.65 20.16 12.08
N GLY A 11 18.04 20.02 10.82
CA GLY A 11 17.70 18.86 9.99
C GLY A 11 16.35 18.95 9.27
N ARG A 12 15.81 17.78 8.90
CA ARG A 12 14.65 17.60 8.01
C ARG A 12 13.35 18.06 8.67
N TRP A 13 12.43 18.57 7.85
CA TRP A 13 11.06 18.85 8.27
C TRP A 13 10.22 17.58 8.38
N TYR A 14 9.24 17.63 9.28
CA TYR A 14 8.26 16.58 9.52
C TYR A 14 6.85 17.15 9.37
N ASP A 15 6.02 16.40 8.65
CA ASP A 15 4.63 16.74 8.38
C ASP A 15 3.75 15.80 9.18
N GLN A 16 2.79 16.38 9.89
CA GLN A 16 1.81 15.62 10.64
C GLN A 16 0.41 15.97 10.16
N TYR A 17 -0.25 15.02 9.51
CA TYR A 17 -1.56 15.20 8.88
C TYR A 17 -2.51 14.06 9.28
N PHE A 18 -3.80 14.28 9.07
CA PHE A 18 -4.80 13.22 9.22
C PHE A 18 -5.03 12.54 7.87
N ASP A 19 -4.95 11.23 7.85
CA ASP A 19 -5.29 10.46 6.66
C ASP A 19 -6.80 10.42 6.43
N HIS A 20 -7.20 9.85 5.29
CA HIS A 20 -8.62 9.74 4.93
C HIS A 20 -9.43 8.85 5.88
N THR A 21 -8.78 8.05 6.72
CA THR A 21 -9.42 7.21 7.76
C THR A 21 -9.54 7.93 9.11
N GLY A 22 -9.08 9.18 9.20
CA GLY A 22 -9.05 9.97 10.44
C GLY A 22 -7.87 9.64 11.35
N ARG A 23 -6.91 8.83 10.92
CA ARG A 23 -5.71 8.51 11.70
C ARG A 23 -4.63 9.55 11.46
N ARG A 24 -3.94 9.94 12.53
CA ARG A 24 -2.83 10.90 12.46
C ARG A 24 -1.57 10.18 11.99
N LYS A 25 -0.98 10.62 10.88
CA LYS A 25 0.30 10.13 10.36
C LYS A 25 1.35 11.22 10.49
N THR A 26 2.56 10.80 10.82
CA THR A 26 3.74 11.67 10.84
C THR A 26 4.72 11.13 9.82
N ILE A 27 5.09 11.97 8.85
CA ILE A 27 6.10 11.62 7.84
C ILE A 27 7.21 12.65 7.85
N SER A 28 8.40 12.29 7.39
CA SER A 28 9.44 13.28 7.11
C SER A 28 9.23 13.82 5.70
N ALA A 29 9.19 15.15 5.56
CA ALA A 29 9.24 15.83 4.26
C ALA A 29 10.59 15.62 3.54
N ARG A 30 11.57 15.01 4.22
CA ARG A 30 12.94 14.70 3.77
C ARG A 30 13.75 15.90 3.29
N THR A 31 13.23 17.11 3.39
CA THR A 31 13.83 18.38 2.96
C THR A 31 14.18 19.26 4.16
N SER A 32 15.15 20.15 3.97
CA SER A 32 15.57 21.16 4.96
C SER A 32 14.88 22.51 4.76
N GLU A 33 14.28 22.72 3.59
CA GLU A 33 13.58 23.96 3.22
C GLU A 33 12.12 23.93 3.64
N ARG A 34 11.68 24.97 4.35
CA ARG A 34 10.30 25.08 4.86
C ARG A 34 9.27 25.15 3.74
N ALA A 35 9.54 25.93 2.69
CA ALA A 35 8.61 26.12 1.60
C ALA A 35 8.34 24.81 0.85
N THR A 36 9.39 24.03 0.59
CA THR A 36 9.30 22.73 -0.05
C THR A 36 8.57 21.72 0.84
N ALA A 37 8.83 21.73 2.15
CA ALA A 37 8.10 20.90 3.11
C ALA A 37 6.60 21.27 3.18
N GLN A 38 6.27 22.56 3.18
CA GLN A 38 4.87 23.01 3.16
C GLN A 38 4.12 22.51 1.93
N ARG A 39 4.72 22.60 0.74
CA ARG A 39 4.10 22.08 -0.50
C ARG A 39 3.82 20.57 -0.42
N ILE A 40 4.72 19.81 0.20
CA ILE A 40 4.53 18.36 0.43
C ILE A 40 3.36 18.14 1.40
N ALA A 41 3.30 18.89 2.49
CA ALA A 41 2.21 18.83 3.46
C ALA A 41 0.85 19.14 2.80
N ASP A 42 0.77 20.22 2.02
CA ASP A 42 -0.46 20.66 1.34
C ASP A 42 -0.95 19.58 0.35
N ARG A 43 -0.01 18.97 -0.40
CA ARG A 43 -0.32 17.85 -1.30
C ARG A 43 -0.93 16.67 -0.54
N LEU A 44 -0.39 16.30 0.61
CA LEU A 44 -0.88 15.18 1.41
C LEU A 44 -2.27 15.45 2.00
N GLU A 45 -2.54 16.69 2.43
CA GLU A 45 -3.88 17.07 2.87
C GLU A 45 -4.89 17.04 1.72
N ALA A 46 -4.50 17.52 0.54
CA ALA A 46 -5.35 17.48 -0.65
C ALA A 46 -5.66 16.03 -1.06
N GLU A 47 -4.64 15.16 -1.13
CA GLU A 47 -4.82 13.73 -1.42
C GLU A 47 -5.70 13.02 -0.38
N ALA A 48 -5.59 13.38 0.90
CA ALA A 48 -6.46 12.86 1.95
C ALA A 48 -7.90 13.39 1.85
N ALA A 49 -8.08 14.65 1.45
CA ALA A 49 -9.39 15.25 1.20
C ALA A 49 -10.11 14.56 0.03
N LEU A 50 -9.43 14.37 -1.10
CA LEU A 50 -9.98 13.69 -2.28
C LEU A 50 -10.48 12.27 -1.96
N ARG A 51 -9.77 11.53 -1.11
CA ARG A 51 -10.19 10.20 -0.64
C ARG A 51 -11.34 10.24 0.37
N ARG A 52 -11.41 11.27 1.23
CA ARG A 52 -12.56 11.46 2.16
C ARG A 52 -13.84 11.80 1.41
N GLU A 53 -13.72 12.63 0.39
CA GLU A 53 -14.83 13.07 -0.47
C GLU A 53 -15.21 12.02 -1.52
N ARG A 54 -14.50 10.88 -1.55
CA ARG A 54 -14.70 9.78 -2.51
C ARG A 54 -14.56 10.20 -3.98
N VAL A 55 -13.87 11.31 -4.24
CA VAL A 55 -13.42 11.68 -5.59
C VAL A 55 -12.39 10.67 -6.09
N ILE A 56 -11.58 10.14 -5.17
CA ILE A 56 -10.76 8.95 -5.38
C ILE A 56 -11.38 7.84 -4.51
N ASP A 57 -11.89 6.77 -5.13
CA ASP A 57 -12.37 5.60 -4.38
C ASP A 57 -11.17 4.72 -3.98
N PRO A 58 -10.85 4.60 -2.66
CA PRO A 58 -9.75 3.76 -2.21
C PRO A 58 -9.92 2.28 -2.58
N ARG A 59 -11.17 1.83 -2.78
CA ARG A 59 -11.47 0.47 -3.22
C ARG A 59 -11.04 0.26 -4.66
N GLU A 60 -11.33 1.21 -5.55
CA GLU A 60 -10.92 1.12 -6.96
C GLU A 60 -9.39 1.18 -7.08
N GLU A 61 -8.72 2.06 -6.32
CA GLU A 61 -7.25 2.09 -6.25
C GLU A 61 -6.69 0.72 -5.81
N ALA A 62 -7.29 0.11 -4.77
CA ALA A 62 -6.85 -1.20 -4.28
C ALA A 62 -7.06 -2.31 -5.31
N ILE A 63 -8.21 -2.32 -6.00
CA ILE A 63 -8.49 -3.29 -7.06
C ILE A 63 -7.50 -3.12 -8.21
N ALA A 64 -7.28 -1.89 -8.68
CA ALA A 64 -6.31 -1.59 -9.74
C ALA A 64 -4.90 -2.06 -9.38
N ALA A 65 -4.47 -1.82 -8.13
CA ALA A 65 -3.17 -2.28 -7.63
C ALA A 65 -3.06 -3.82 -7.61
N GLN A 66 -4.13 -4.55 -7.27
CA GLN A 66 -4.12 -6.02 -7.30
C GLN A 66 -4.19 -6.57 -8.73
N LEU A 67 -4.93 -5.92 -9.63
CA LEU A 67 -5.01 -6.31 -11.04
C LEU A 67 -3.66 -6.16 -11.76
N ALA A 68 -2.85 -5.18 -11.35
CA ALA A 68 -1.51 -4.97 -11.90
C ALA A 68 -0.48 -6.02 -11.41
N LYS A 69 -0.76 -6.77 -10.34
CA LYS A 69 0.15 -7.81 -9.86
C LYS A 69 0.10 -9.04 -10.76
N PRO A 70 1.25 -9.67 -11.03
CA PRO A 70 1.29 -10.95 -11.73
C PRO A 70 0.63 -12.05 -10.90
N ILE A 71 0.13 -13.09 -11.59
CA ILE A 71 -0.54 -14.21 -10.93
C ILE A 71 0.38 -14.98 -9.96
N SER A 72 1.69 -14.95 -10.21
CA SER A 72 2.71 -15.50 -9.29
C SER A 72 2.67 -14.88 -7.90
N ASP A 73 2.48 -13.56 -7.82
CA ASP A 73 2.44 -12.83 -6.55
C ASP A 73 1.17 -13.21 -5.77
N HIS A 74 0.05 -13.37 -6.48
CA HIS A 74 -1.20 -13.84 -5.87
C HIS A 74 -1.07 -15.27 -5.31
N LEU A 75 -0.36 -16.17 -5.99
CA LEU A 75 -0.08 -17.52 -5.49
C LEU A 75 0.82 -17.50 -4.25
N PHE A 76 1.81 -16.60 -4.20
CA PHE A 76 2.65 -16.40 -3.02
C PHE A 76 1.84 -15.89 -1.82
N ASP A 77 1.02 -14.85 -2.02
CA ASP A 77 0.14 -14.30 -0.99
C ASP A 77 -0.85 -15.37 -0.48
N TYR A 78 -1.41 -16.19 -1.38
CA TYR A 78 -2.29 -17.29 -1.02
C TYR A 78 -1.58 -18.36 -0.18
N ARG A 79 -0.33 -18.72 -0.51
CA ARG A 79 0.50 -19.63 0.31
C ARG A 79 0.69 -19.09 1.71
N ALA A 80 1.06 -17.82 1.84
CA ALA A 80 1.26 -17.17 3.14
C ALA A 80 -0.03 -17.22 3.96
N LYS A 81 -1.18 -16.89 3.36
CA LYS A 81 -2.51 -16.98 4.00
C LYS A 81 -2.81 -18.40 4.50
N MET A 82 -2.54 -19.44 3.71
CA MET A 82 -2.80 -20.82 4.14
C MET A 82 -1.91 -21.24 5.31
N LYS A 83 -0.64 -20.81 5.32
CA LYS A 83 0.29 -21.06 6.43
C LYS A 83 -0.14 -20.35 7.71
N THR A 84 -0.51 -19.07 7.63
CA THR A 84 -1.02 -18.31 8.79
C THR A 84 -2.33 -18.91 9.33
N ALA A 85 -3.17 -19.47 8.46
CA ALA A 85 -4.38 -20.18 8.86
C ALA A 85 -4.13 -21.56 9.47
N GLY A 86 -2.86 -21.98 9.66
CA GLY A 86 -2.50 -23.24 10.31
C GLY A 86 -2.82 -24.49 9.48
N ARG A 87 -2.88 -24.37 8.14
CA ARG A 87 -3.14 -25.53 7.27
C ARG A 87 -1.92 -26.45 7.22
N GLY A 88 -2.17 -27.76 7.12
CA GLY A 88 -1.10 -28.76 6.98
C GLY A 88 -0.24 -28.50 5.75
N SER A 89 1.07 -28.72 5.87
CA SER A 89 2.05 -28.44 4.82
C SER A 89 1.74 -29.17 3.52
N GLN A 90 1.36 -30.45 3.60
CA GLN A 90 0.97 -31.25 2.44
C GLN A 90 -0.20 -30.61 1.69
N HIS A 91 -1.27 -30.24 2.39
CA HIS A 91 -2.43 -29.58 1.78
C HIS A 91 -2.07 -28.25 1.12
N VAL A 92 -1.17 -27.48 1.73
CA VAL A 92 -0.68 -26.21 1.17
C VAL A 92 0.04 -26.45 -0.17
N ASP A 93 0.97 -27.40 -0.21
CA ASP A 93 1.80 -27.64 -1.38
C ASP A 93 1.01 -28.32 -2.51
N GLU A 94 0.11 -29.27 -2.20
CA GLU A 94 -0.80 -29.89 -3.18
C GLU A 94 -1.70 -28.85 -3.83
N THR A 95 -2.33 -27.98 -3.03
CA THR A 95 -3.23 -26.94 -3.54
C THR A 95 -2.49 -25.96 -4.44
N LEU A 96 -1.27 -25.56 -4.07
CA LEU A 96 -0.47 -24.65 -4.90
C LEU A 96 -0.03 -25.29 -6.22
N THR A 97 0.31 -26.57 -6.20
CA THR A 97 0.67 -27.32 -7.41
C THR A 97 -0.49 -27.35 -8.41
N ILE A 98 -1.71 -27.63 -7.93
CA ILE A 98 -2.91 -27.61 -8.77
C ILE A 98 -3.14 -26.21 -9.37
N LEU A 99 -3.03 -25.16 -8.55
CA LEU A 99 -3.21 -23.78 -9.00
C LEU A 99 -2.16 -23.38 -10.04
N GLN A 100 -0.89 -23.71 -9.82
CA GLN A 100 0.19 -23.44 -10.77
C GLN A 100 -0.05 -24.13 -12.12
N ASN A 101 -0.41 -25.41 -12.11
CA ASN A 101 -0.71 -26.16 -13.33
C ASN A 101 -1.88 -25.54 -14.10
N LEU A 102 -2.91 -25.08 -13.39
CA LEU A 102 -4.05 -24.39 -14.00
C LEU A 102 -3.66 -23.04 -14.60
N THR A 103 -2.83 -22.26 -13.92
CA THR A 103 -2.34 -20.97 -14.46
C THR A 103 -1.49 -21.11 -15.71
N ILE A 104 -0.73 -22.20 -15.82
CA ILE A 104 0.06 -22.52 -17.02
C ILE A 104 -0.87 -22.98 -18.15
N ALA A 105 -1.82 -23.89 -17.85
CA ALA A 105 -2.77 -24.41 -18.83
C ALA A 105 -3.68 -23.32 -19.43
N CYS A 106 -4.05 -22.31 -18.63
CA CYS A 106 -4.82 -21.15 -19.09
C CYS A 106 -3.96 -20.02 -19.66
N GLU A 107 -2.65 -20.23 -19.85
CA GLU A 107 -1.69 -19.25 -20.37
C GLU A 107 -1.59 -17.92 -19.58
N PHE A 108 -2.06 -17.89 -18.33
CA PHE A 108 -1.96 -16.73 -17.44
C PHE A 108 -0.54 -16.50 -16.91
N ALA A 109 0.26 -17.57 -16.85
CA ALA A 109 1.68 -17.50 -16.61
C ALA A 109 2.40 -18.01 -17.87
N ARG A 110 2.80 -17.09 -18.76
CA ARG A 110 3.79 -17.43 -19.79
C ARG A 110 5.13 -17.60 -19.09
N VAL A 111 5.65 -18.83 -19.15
CA VAL A 111 7.03 -19.17 -18.78
C VAL A 111 8.00 -18.43 -19.68
#